data_AF-A0A3Q4AWB7-F1
#
_entry.id   AF-A0A3Q4AWB7-F1
#
_cell.length_a   1.000
_cell.length_b   1.000
_cell.length_c   1.000
_cell.angle_alpha   90.00
_cell.angle_beta   90.00
_cell.angle_gamma   90.00
#
_symmetry.space_group_name_H-M   'P 1'
#
loop_
_entity.id
_entity.type
_entity.pdbx_description
1 polymer ?
#
loop_
_entity_poly.entity_id
_entity_poly.type
_entity_poly.pdbx_seq_one_letter_code
_entity_poly.pdbx_strand_id
1 'polypeptide(L)'
;MAEDDVTQEQLAAIAAENEEPEPVNYKPPAQKSVKEIQDMDKDDESLRKYKEALLGPGISELVDKSDYMVGSYGPRSTEYDFLTTLEEAPKGLLARGKYCINSRFTDDDKQDLLSWQWNLNIKKDWTD
;
A
#
# COMPACT_ATOMS: atom_id res chain seq x y z
N MET A 1 -55.40 -22.98 3.06
CA MET A 1 -54.18 -22.18 2.96
C MET A 1 -54.52 -21.05 2.02
N ALA A 2 -54.56 -19.81 2.49
CA ALA A 2 -54.86 -18.66 1.64
C ALA A 2 -53.57 -18.29 0.92
N GLU A 3 -53.55 -18.50 -0.38
CA GLU A 3 -52.53 -18.01 -1.30
C GLU A 3 -52.85 -16.54 -1.58
N ASP A 4 -52.25 -15.64 -0.80
CA ASP A 4 -52.24 -14.20 -1.09
C ASP A 4 -51.34 -13.98 -2.33
N ASP A 5 -51.96 -13.99 -3.51
CA ASP A 5 -51.32 -13.67 -4.78
C ASP A 5 -50.99 -12.17 -4.81
N VAL A 6 -49.71 -11.84 -4.54
CA VAL A 6 -49.21 -10.47 -4.60
C VAL A 6 -49.38 -9.97 -6.03
N THR A 7 -50.32 -9.03 -6.23
CA THR A 7 -50.63 -8.52 -7.56
C THR A 7 -49.44 -7.76 -8.15
N GLN A 8 -49.31 -7.80 -9.47
CA GLN A 8 -48.21 -7.17 -10.22
C GLN A 8 -48.10 -5.64 -9.96
N GLU A 9 -49.21 -5.01 -9.58
CA GLU A 9 -49.26 -3.60 -9.15
C GLU A 9 -48.60 -3.37 -7.77
N GLN A 10 -48.71 -4.33 -6.85
CA GLN A 10 -48.04 -4.24 -5.55
C GLN A 10 -46.51 -4.38 -5.71
N LEU A 11 -46.05 -5.28 -6.59
CA LEU A 11 -44.64 -5.37 -6.95
C LEU A 11 -44.11 -4.09 -7.61
N ALA A 12 -44.90 -3.49 -8.51
CA ALA A 12 -44.54 -2.24 -9.16
C ALA A 12 -44.49 -1.07 -8.18
N ALA A 13 -45.39 -1.02 -7.19
CA ALA A 13 -45.39 0.01 -6.15
C ALA A 13 -44.17 -0.11 -5.21
N ILE A 14 -43.80 -1.34 -4.80
CA ILE A 14 -42.61 -1.60 -3.97
C ILE A 14 -41.31 -1.30 -4.74
N ALA A 15 -41.29 -1.55 -6.05
CA ALA A 15 -40.18 -1.19 -6.92
C ALA A 15 -40.06 0.33 -7.09
N ALA A 16 -41.18 1.03 -7.32
CA ALA A 16 -41.21 2.49 -7.46
C ALA A 16 -40.82 3.23 -6.17
N GLU A 17 -41.19 2.70 -4.99
CA GLU A 17 -40.76 3.26 -3.69
C GLU A 17 -39.24 3.10 -3.45
N ASN A 18 -38.60 2.09 -4.06
CA ASN A 18 -37.14 1.89 -4.01
C ASN A 18 -36.38 2.58 -5.17
N GLU A 19 -37.08 3.16 -6.16
CA GLU A 19 -36.47 3.69 -7.39
C GLU A 19 -36.17 5.20 -7.32
N GLU A 20 -36.55 5.88 -6.25
CA GLU A 20 -36.05 7.23 -5.95
C GLU A 20 -34.96 7.15 -4.86
N PRO A 21 -33.68 6.93 -5.23
CA PRO A 21 -32.60 7.22 -4.31
C PRO A 21 -32.62 8.73 -4.08
N GLU A 22 -33.20 9.14 -2.95
CA GLU A 22 -32.95 10.45 -2.32
C GLU A 22 -31.51 10.84 -2.63
N PRO A 23 -31.23 11.99 -3.29
CA PRO A 23 -29.89 12.32 -3.73
C PRO A 23 -29.01 12.50 -2.49
N VAL A 24 -28.35 11.41 -2.09
CA VAL A 24 -27.43 11.36 -0.97
C VAL A 24 -26.29 12.30 -1.31
N ASN A 25 -26.35 13.50 -0.75
CA ASN A 25 -25.37 14.56 -0.96
C ASN A 25 -24.07 14.21 -0.23
N TYR A 26 -23.38 13.18 -0.72
CA TYR A 26 -22.12 12.70 -0.20
C TYR A 26 -21.03 13.72 -0.45
N LYS A 27 -20.44 14.24 0.62
CA LYS A 27 -19.23 15.05 0.53
C LYS A 27 -18.01 14.16 0.75
N PRO A 28 -17.19 13.91 -0.29
CA PRO A 28 -15.99 13.11 -0.12
C PRO A 28 -15.05 13.78 0.90
N PRO A 29 -14.45 13.01 1.81
CA PRO A 29 -13.48 13.54 2.75
C PRO A 29 -12.23 14.04 2.01
N ALA A 30 -11.49 14.95 2.66
CA ALA A 30 -10.20 15.37 2.15
C ALA A 30 -9.27 14.16 1.98
N GLN A 31 -8.61 14.08 0.82
CA GLN A 31 -7.62 13.04 0.56
C GLN A 31 -6.43 13.24 1.50
N LYS A 32 -6.22 12.27 2.40
CA LYS A 32 -5.05 12.22 3.28
C LYS A 32 -4.25 10.97 2.98
N SER A 33 -2.93 11.05 3.12
CA SER A 33 -2.06 9.89 2.98
C SER A 33 -2.15 8.98 4.21
N VAL A 34 -1.95 7.67 4.03
CA VAL A 34 -2.02 6.71 5.13
C VAL A 34 -0.99 7.03 6.24
N LYS A 35 0.19 7.52 5.85
CA LYS A 35 1.23 7.95 6.78
C LYS A 35 0.80 9.14 7.65
N GLU A 36 0.15 10.13 7.04
CA GLU A 36 -0.33 11.32 7.75
C GLU A 36 -1.43 10.99 8.75
N ILE A 37 -2.37 10.09 8.36
CA ILE A 37 -3.39 9.60 9.27
C ILE A 37 -2.76 8.85 10.45
N GLN A 38 -1.72 8.03 10.22
CA GLN A 38 -1.05 7.28 11.29
C GLN A 38 -0.26 8.19 12.25
N ASP A 39 0.43 9.20 11.74
CA ASP A 39 1.22 10.13 12.56
C ASP A 39 0.34 10.96 13.51
N MET A 40 -0.83 11.41 13.02
CA MET A 40 -1.80 12.14 13.84
C MET A 40 -2.31 11.35 15.06
N ASP A 41 -2.40 10.03 14.95
CA ASP A 41 -2.93 9.17 16.02
C ASP A 41 -1.87 8.19 16.56
N LYS A 42 -0.58 8.57 16.50
CA LYS A 42 0.54 7.74 16.96
C LYS A 42 0.45 7.43 18.47
N ASP A 43 -0.09 8.37 19.23
CA ASP A 43 -0.24 8.29 20.68
C ASP A 43 -1.54 7.61 21.13
N ASP A 44 -2.45 7.27 20.20
CA ASP A 44 -3.73 6.61 20.51
C ASP A 44 -3.70 5.12 20.13
N GLU A 45 -3.57 4.26 21.15
CA GLU A 45 -3.51 2.81 20.98
C GLU A 45 -4.78 2.23 20.33
N SER A 46 -5.96 2.81 20.60
CA SER A 46 -7.23 2.32 20.08
C SER A 46 -7.34 2.61 18.58
N LEU A 47 -6.97 3.82 18.16
CA LEU A 47 -6.96 4.20 16.75
C LEU A 47 -5.89 3.45 15.97
N ARG A 48 -4.74 3.13 16.58
CA ARG A 48 -3.73 2.26 15.97
C ARG A 48 -4.26 0.86 15.73
N LYS A 49 -4.87 0.21 16.73
CA LYS A 49 -5.50 -1.11 16.58
C LYS A 49 -6.62 -1.11 15.54
N TYR A 50 -7.44 -0.06 15.53
CA TYR A 50 -8.51 0.08 14.54
C TYR A 50 -7.97 0.21 13.11
N LYS A 51 -6.93 1.02 12.92
CA LYS A 51 -6.26 1.14 11.62
C LYS A 51 -5.57 -0.15 11.20
N GLU A 52 -4.93 -0.84 12.12
CA GLU A 52 -4.31 -2.14 11.86
C GLU A 52 -5.36 -3.18 11.45
N ALA A 53 -6.55 -3.16 12.06
CA ALA A 53 -7.66 -4.03 11.67
C ALA A 53 -8.22 -3.71 10.28
N LEU A 54 -8.23 -2.42 9.87
CA LEU A 54 -8.73 -2.00 8.55
C LEU A 54 -7.69 -2.17 7.43
N LEU A 55 -6.43 -1.86 7.72
CA LEU A 55 -5.36 -1.75 6.75
C LEU A 55 -4.48 -3.02 6.72
N GLY A 56 -4.49 -3.81 7.79
CA GLY A 56 -3.64 -4.99 7.97
C GLY A 56 -2.31 -4.67 8.67
N PRO A 57 -1.70 -5.66 9.34
CA PRO A 57 -0.39 -5.52 9.95
C PRO A 57 0.67 -5.38 8.85
N GLY A 58 1.32 -4.21 8.74
CA GLY A 58 2.45 -4.02 7.81
C GLY A 58 2.55 -2.65 7.14
N ILE A 59 1.51 -1.81 7.20
CA ILE A 59 1.55 -0.50 6.53
C ILE A 59 2.30 0.57 7.34
N SER A 60 2.78 0.26 8.55
CA SER A 60 3.31 1.29 9.44
C SER A 60 4.72 1.78 9.14
N GLU A 61 5.61 1.03 8.48
CA GLU A 61 7.01 1.48 8.41
C GLU A 61 7.82 1.03 7.19
N LEU A 62 7.45 -0.06 6.53
CA LEU A 62 8.14 -0.52 5.33
C LEU A 62 7.12 -0.81 4.23
N VAL A 63 7.16 0.02 3.19
CA VAL A 63 6.36 -0.26 1.98
C VAL A 63 6.85 -1.53 1.27
N ASP A 64 8.14 -1.84 1.42
CA ASP A 64 8.78 -3.04 0.88
C ASP A 64 10.10 -3.33 1.62
N LYS A 65 10.39 -4.61 1.90
CA LYS A 65 11.72 -5.08 2.34
C LYS A 65 12.23 -6.08 1.32
N SER A 66 13.38 -5.78 0.73
CA SER A 66 14.07 -6.71 -0.17
C SER A 66 15.46 -7.03 0.37
N ASP A 67 15.74 -8.32 0.54
CA ASP A 67 17.02 -8.86 1.01
C ASP A 67 17.59 -9.78 -0.07
N TYR A 68 18.84 -9.55 -0.46
CA TYR A 68 19.49 -10.26 -1.56
C TYR A 68 20.76 -10.93 -1.05
N MET A 69 20.73 -12.26 -0.93
CA MET A 69 21.90 -13.05 -0.54
C MET A 69 22.92 -13.10 -1.67
N VAL A 70 24.01 -12.36 -1.53
CA VAL A 70 25.08 -12.26 -2.53
C VAL A 70 26.10 -13.41 -2.41
N GLY A 71 26.20 -14.02 -1.23
CA GLY A 71 27.12 -15.12 -0.93
C GLY A 71 28.49 -14.68 -0.41
N SER A 72 29.39 -15.63 -0.20
CA SER A 72 30.76 -15.36 0.30
C SER A 72 31.74 -15.21 -0.86
N TYR A 73 32.43 -14.07 -0.92
CA TYR A 73 33.42 -13.77 -1.96
C TYR A 73 34.84 -13.79 -1.42
N GLY A 74 35.74 -14.49 -2.11
CA GLY A 74 37.17 -14.50 -1.77
C GLY A 74 37.90 -13.23 -2.25
N PRO A 75 39.09 -12.93 -1.71
CA PRO A 75 39.88 -11.80 -2.17
C PRO A 75 40.37 -12.05 -3.61
N ARG A 76 40.09 -11.10 -4.51
CA ARG A 76 40.58 -11.10 -5.89
C ARG A 76 40.91 -9.69 -6.36
N SER A 77 41.71 -9.59 -7.42
CA SER A 77 42.12 -8.32 -8.03
C SER A 77 41.11 -7.73 -9.02
N THR A 78 40.04 -8.45 -9.36
CA THR A 78 38.98 -8.02 -10.29
C THR A 78 37.67 -7.81 -9.54
N GLU A 79 36.86 -6.81 -9.90
CA GLU A 79 35.58 -6.51 -9.23
C GLU A 79 34.51 -7.58 -9.42
N TYR A 80 33.68 -7.87 -8.41
CA TYR A 80 32.57 -8.83 -8.46
C TYR A 80 31.29 -8.25 -9.04
N ASP A 81 30.78 -8.90 -10.09
CA ASP A 81 29.46 -8.64 -10.65
C ASP A 81 28.44 -9.61 -10.05
N PHE A 82 27.40 -9.05 -9.46
CA PHE A 82 26.23 -9.79 -9.00
C PHE A 82 24.98 -9.19 -9.64
N LEU A 83 24.13 -10.06 -10.22
CA LEU A 83 22.88 -9.65 -10.85
C LEU A 83 21.72 -10.12 -9.97
N THR A 84 20.97 -9.17 -9.43
CA THR A 84 19.75 -9.45 -8.67
C THR A 84 18.68 -10.06 -9.57
N THR A 85 17.70 -10.75 -8.97
CA THR A 85 16.53 -11.23 -9.71
C THR A 85 15.79 -10.06 -10.36
N LEU A 86 15.21 -10.30 -11.54
CA LEU A 86 14.39 -9.31 -12.22
C LEU A 86 13.17 -8.96 -11.35
N GLU A 87 13.10 -7.71 -10.90
CA GLU A 87 11.94 -7.18 -10.18
C GLU A 87 11.16 -6.23 -11.11
N GLU A 88 9.83 -6.38 -11.16
CA GLU A 88 8.99 -5.46 -11.93
C GLU A 88 8.69 -4.21 -11.10
N ALA A 89 8.99 -3.03 -11.66
CA ALA A 89 8.72 -1.76 -10.99
C ALA A 89 7.22 -1.64 -10.65
N PRO A 90 6.87 -1.20 -9.43
CA PRO A 90 5.47 -1.16 -9.00
C PRO A 90 4.67 -0.18 -9.85
N LYS A 91 3.54 -0.65 -10.37
CA LYS A 91 2.66 0.10 -11.28
C LYS A 91 1.37 0.49 -10.56
N GLY A 92 0.81 1.65 -10.93
CA GLY A 92 -0.49 2.11 -10.44
C GLY A 92 -0.44 3.47 -9.75
N LEU A 93 -1.61 4.05 -9.51
CA LEU A 93 -1.72 5.40 -8.93
C LEU A 93 -1.18 5.48 -7.50
N LEU A 94 -1.29 4.39 -6.74
CA LEU A 94 -0.86 4.31 -5.34
C LEU A 94 0.65 4.09 -5.19
N ALA A 95 1.32 3.57 -6.22
CA ALA A 95 2.76 3.32 -6.26
C ALA A 95 3.57 4.49 -6.86
N ARG A 96 2.90 5.57 -7.28
CA ARG A 96 3.57 6.77 -7.78
C ARG A 96 3.84 7.72 -6.63
N GLY A 97 5.08 8.16 -6.50
CA GLY A 97 5.50 9.01 -5.41
C GLY A 97 7.01 9.01 -5.20
N LYS A 98 7.44 9.74 -4.17
CA LYS A 98 8.82 9.77 -3.71
C LYS A 98 9.03 8.71 -2.63
N TYR A 99 10.02 7.87 -2.83
CA TYR A 99 10.45 6.80 -1.95
C TYR A 99 11.83 7.15 -1.42
N CYS A 100 11.99 7.12 -0.10
CA CYS A 100 13.30 7.15 0.54
C CYS A 100 13.71 5.70 0.80
N ILE A 101 14.77 5.26 0.15
CA ILE A 101 15.26 3.88 0.20
C ILE A 101 16.54 3.88 1.02
N ASN A 102 16.59 3.00 2.02
CA ASN A 102 17.78 2.75 2.82
C ASN A 102 18.36 1.42 2.37
N SER A 103 19.52 1.47 1.74
CA SER A 103 20.26 0.29 1.30
C SER A 103 21.43 0.03 2.22
N ARG A 104 21.67 -1.24 2.52
CA ARG A 104 22.72 -1.67 3.43
C ARG A 104 23.33 -2.97 2.94
N PHE A 105 24.66 -3.07 2.99
CA PHE A 105 25.40 -4.31 2.82
C PHE A 105 25.87 -4.81 4.18
N THR A 106 25.41 -6.00 4.55
CA THR A 106 25.81 -6.71 5.76
C THR A 106 26.29 -8.11 5.45
N ASP A 107 27.19 -8.62 6.28
CA ASP A 107 27.67 -10.01 6.23
C ASP A 107 27.10 -10.84 7.43
N ASP A 108 27.36 -12.15 7.49
CA ASP A 108 26.90 -13.07 8.55
C ASP A 108 27.45 -12.68 9.93
N ASP A 109 28.65 -12.07 9.95
CA ASP A 109 29.27 -11.46 11.14
C ASP A 109 28.55 -10.18 11.63
N LYS A 110 27.43 -9.79 10.99
CA LYS A 110 26.62 -8.58 11.28
C LYS A 110 27.38 -7.27 11.13
N GLN A 111 28.55 -7.30 10.49
CA GLN A 111 29.29 -6.10 10.19
C GLN A 111 28.52 -5.28 9.15
N ASP A 112 28.36 -3.98 9.40
CA ASP A 112 27.93 -3.07 8.35
C ASP A 112 29.11 -2.76 7.44
N LEU A 113 29.05 -3.22 6.18
CA LEU A 113 30.08 -2.87 5.21
C LEU A 113 29.80 -1.49 4.63
N LEU A 114 28.53 -1.22 4.31
CA LEU A 114 28.11 0.05 3.73
C LEU A 114 26.61 0.26 3.94
N SER A 115 26.24 1.41 4.48
CA SER A 115 24.85 1.88 4.55
C SER A 115 24.71 3.20 3.81
N TRP A 116 23.71 3.34 2.96
CA TRP A 116 23.40 4.60 2.28
C TRP A 116 21.90 4.77 2.06
N GLN A 117 21.49 6.02 1.95
CA GLN A 117 20.11 6.40 1.66
C GLN A 117 20.06 7.09 0.30
N TRP A 118 19.02 6.78 -0.47
CA TRP A 118 18.76 7.40 -1.77
C TRP A 118 17.27 7.57 -1.99
N ASN A 119 16.91 8.47 -2.92
CA ASN A 119 15.52 8.78 -3.20
C ASN A 119 15.16 8.27 -4.60
N LEU A 120 14.07 7.51 -4.70
CA LEU A 120 13.47 7.06 -5.96
C LEU A 120 12.14 7.79 -6.17
N ASN A 121 11.91 8.32 -7.37
CA ASN A 121 10.64 8.97 -7.69
C ASN A 121 9.97 8.22 -8.84
N ILE A 122 8.85 7.56 -8.55
CA ILE A 122 8.08 6.81 -9.54
C ILE A 122 7.01 7.73 -10.12
N LYS A 123 7.16 8.06 -11.40
CA LYS A 123 6.22 8.89 -12.18
C LYS A 123 5.51 8.06 -13.24
N LYS A 124 4.37 8.57 -13.73
CA LYS A 124 3.63 7.96 -14.85
C LYS A 124 4.39 8.10 -16.17
N ASP A 125 4.90 9.30 -16.40
CA ASP A 125 5.57 9.71 -17.63
C ASP A 125 6.98 10.15 -17.28
N TRP A 126 7.92 9.75 -18.12
CA TRP A 126 9.30 10.22 -18.08
C TRP A 126 9.34 11.56 -18.82
N THR A 127 8.89 12.63 -18.18
CA THR A 127 9.13 13.99 -18.70
C THR A 127 10.50 14.48 -18.23
N ASP A 128 11.29 14.97 -19.19
CA ASP A 128 12.52 15.75 -19.02
C ASP A 128 12.32 16.92 -18.03
#